data_AF-V6CK65-F1
#
_entry.id   AF-V6CK65-F1
#
_cell.length_a   1.000
_cell.length_b   1.000
_cell.length_c   1.000
_cell.angle_alpha   90.00
_cell.angle_beta   90.00
_cell.angle_gamma   90.00
#
_symmetry.space_group_name_H-M   'P 1'
#
loop_
_entity.id
_entity.type
_entity.pdbx_description
1 polymer ?
#
loop_
_entity_poly.entity_id
_entity_poly.type
_entity_poly.pdbx_seq_one_letter_code
_entity_poly.pdbx_strand_id
1 'polypeptide(L)'
;MSLLTSIFCPLCKTPYDETQKRPRLGSCHHSTCEQCQKNATCQICGLEDSFRDVVYNYDLIRCMENLSEILESDDLQGESKPLSCMTKGCGSDLKPRFCVTCALSSGIAEYHPSSGSLRLNHCISEIIIMDKANNFLICADCICNGDHSDHEILKNHEMGDMEAELQFLCSAARGFLMESHMDRGAIDCEILKDQVIKFRKYAVAMQMFLKTENWKRVEDEVMMNDLSVKFNAKIPEIMNAKKKALEMVKSIFTRNRKLRQRHLMYDQLEIQKYLDFTELKKSENSNEKAKAMLQKTIDQFQKCKEIYSKFCVIPLDPADALEIDREIEDKMRKLEDEQKKKTPMEVEEDSKFFKFRALQKEIERVHIQHKTCEKEWLTRRREVFHLISSRYKTISQLEQQLGNVIYTPTANAIWAYEITMKSLQNDKRLIKLFESISELLQARLMASKYFPDVPGKSYEDEIFKRLLVEDYDDQIGISWLQKILFMF
;
A
#
# COMPACT_ATOMS: atom_id res chain seq x y z
N MET A 1 8.49 -13.42 -16.94
CA MET A 1 8.33 -12.98 -15.55
C MET A 1 9.06 -11.67 -15.37
N SER A 2 8.33 -10.66 -14.92
CA SER A 2 8.88 -9.32 -14.64
C SER A 2 10.10 -9.46 -13.77
N LEU A 3 11.18 -8.73 -14.05
CA LEU A 3 12.38 -8.80 -13.19
C LEU A 3 11.96 -8.52 -11.73
N LEU A 4 11.01 -7.60 -11.55
CA LEU A 4 10.43 -7.19 -10.27
C LEU A 4 9.58 -8.25 -9.58
N THR A 5 8.96 -9.19 -10.30
CA THR A 5 8.14 -10.25 -9.66
C THR A 5 8.79 -11.60 -9.64
N SER A 6 9.73 -11.83 -10.54
CA SER A 6 10.59 -13.00 -10.54
C SER A 6 11.34 -13.14 -9.22
N ILE A 7 11.50 -12.05 -8.46
CA ILE A 7 12.14 -12.04 -7.14
C ILE A 7 11.19 -12.34 -5.98
N PHE A 8 9.90 -12.56 -6.23
CA PHE A 8 8.91 -12.93 -5.23
C PHE A 8 8.46 -14.37 -5.38
N CYS A 9 8.24 -15.04 -4.26
CA CYS A 9 7.57 -16.32 -4.27
C CYS A 9 6.10 -16.15 -4.69
N PRO A 10 5.63 -16.83 -5.74
CA PRO A 10 4.25 -16.71 -6.19
C PRO A 10 3.23 -17.33 -5.23
N LEU A 11 3.66 -18.08 -4.22
CA LEU A 11 2.78 -18.73 -3.24
C LEU A 11 2.59 -17.89 -1.97
N CYS A 12 3.68 -17.52 -1.28
CA CYS A 12 3.59 -16.68 -0.08
C CYS A 12 3.70 -15.18 -0.36
N LYS A 13 4.02 -14.78 -1.60
CA LYS A 13 4.15 -13.39 -2.03
C LYS A 13 5.24 -12.60 -1.28
N THR A 14 6.21 -13.30 -0.68
CA THR A 14 7.39 -12.69 -0.07
C THR A 14 8.58 -12.74 -1.04
N PRO A 15 9.49 -11.77 -1.01
CA PRO A 15 10.73 -11.81 -1.78
C PRO A 15 11.55 -13.04 -1.38
N TYR A 16 12.37 -13.52 -2.32
CA TYR A 16 13.33 -14.59 -2.06
C TYR A 16 14.52 -14.08 -1.24
N ASP A 17 15.05 -14.93 -0.38
CA ASP A 17 16.23 -14.63 0.44
C ASP A 17 17.16 -15.86 0.52
N GLU A 18 18.38 -15.66 1.04
CA GLU A 18 19.40 -16.71 1.09
C GLU A 18 19.20 -17.74 2.21
N THR A 19 18.23 -17.53 3.11
CA THR A 19 18.09 -18.29 4.36
C THR A 19 16.78 -19.04 4.45
N GLN A 20 15.65 -18.35 4.57
CA GLN A 20 14.33 -18.89 4.79
C GLN A 20 13.51 -19.02 3.51
N LYS A 21 13.71 -18.12 2.56
CA LYS A 21 12.91 -18.04 1.32
C LYS A 21 13.76 -18.33 0.09
N ARG A 22 14.60 -19.36 0.14
CA ARG A 22 15.45 -19.75 -1.00
C ARG A 22 14.61 -20.10 -2.24
N PRO A 23 14.89 -19.54 -3.42
CA PRO A 23 14.11 -19.78 -4.63
C PRO A 23 14.45 -21.17 -5.20
N ARG A 24 13.60 -22.16 -4.96
CA ARG A 24 13.65 -23.45 -5.65
C ARG A 24 13.21 -23.28 -7.09
N LEU A 25 13.97 -23.84 -8.03
CA LEU A 25 13.65 -23.85 -9.46
C LEU A 25 13.12 -25.23 -9.84
N GLY A 26 11.90 -25.26 -10.39
CA GLY A 26 11.34 -26.48 -10.94
C GLY A 26 11.81 -26.72 -12.37
N SER A 27 11.71 -27.97 -12.85
CA SER A 27 11.92 -28.33 -14.25
C SER A 27 10.92 -27.65 -15.20
N CYS A 28 9.76 -27.22 -14.69
CA CYS A 28 8.82 -26.33 -15.39
C CYS A 28 9.27 -24.86 -15.45
N HIS A 29 10.48 -24.53 -14.99
CA HIS A 29 11.05 -23.18 -14.92
C HIS A 29 10.29 -22.17 -14.03
N HIS A 30 9.35 -22.65 -13.23
CA HIS A 30 8.77 -21.86 -12.15
C HIS A 30 9.68 -21.84 -10.93
N SER A 31 9.69 -20.72 -10.21
CA SER A 31 10.36 -20.61 -8.93
C SER A 31 9.35 -20.50 -7.79
N THR A 32 9.59 -21.21 -6.68
CA THR A 32 8.83 -21.13 -5.43
C THR A 32 9.82 -21.10 -4.27
N CYS A 33 9.47 -20.51 -3.13
CA CYS A 33 10.39 -20.54 -2.01
C CYS A 33 10.37 -21.93 -1.37
N GLU A 34 11.51 -22.36 -0.84
CA GLU A 34 11.68 -23.67 -0.22
C GLU A 34 10.59 -23.98 0.82
N GLN A 35 10.24 -23.01 1.67
CA GLN A 35 9.17 -23.18 2.66
C GLN A 35 7.78 -23.40 2.07
N CYS A 36 7.49 -22.86 0.89
CA CYS A 36 6.19 -23.05 0.23
C CYS A 36 6.14 -24.34 -0.59
N GLN A 37 7.29 -24.90 -0.98
CA GLN A 37 7.36 -26.10 -1.79
C GLN A 37 7.19 -27.36 -0.93
N LYS A 38 5.94 -27.75 -0.66
CA LYS A 38 5.61 -28.86 0.25
C LYS A 38 5.81 -30.26 -0.33
N ASN A 39 5.81 -30.41 -1.65
CA ASN A 39 5.93 -31.69 -2.35
C ASN A 39 6.73 -31.52 -3.66
N ALA A 40 6.92 -32.57 -4.45
CA ALA A 40 7.66 -32.46 -5.73
C ALA A 40 6.84 -31.80 -6.85
N THR A 41 5.51 -31.71 -6.72
CA THR A 41 4.61 -31.15 -7.72
C THR A 41 4.66 -29.62 -7.73
N CYS A 42 4.66 -29.01 -8.92
CA CYS A 42 4.56 -27.56 -9.03
C CYS A 42 3.16 -27.07 -8.64
N GLN A 43 3.05 -26.26 -7.58
CA GLN A 43 1.76 -25.71 -7.16
C GLN A 43 1.23 -24.59 -8.07
N ILE A 44 2.04 -24.12 -9.02
CA ILE A 44 1.64 -23.10 -9.99
C ILE A 44 0.98 -23.73 -11.21
N CYS A 45 1.62 -24.74 -11.82
CA CYS A 45 1.13 -25.37 -13.05
C CYS A 45 0.64 -26.81 -12.89
N GLY A 46 0.76 -27.41 -11.72
CA GLY A 46 0.35 -28.79 -11.44
C GLY A 46 1.30 -29.87 -11.97
N LEU A 47 2.41 -29.52 -12.62
CA LEU A 47 3.34 -30.51 -13.18
C LEU A 47 3.99 -31.33 -12.05
N GLU A 48 3.73 -32.64 -12.06
CA GLU A 48 4.29 -33.61 -11.11
C GLU A 48 5.82 -33.68 -11.22
N ASP A 49 6.48 -33.97 -10.11
CA ASP A 49 7.94 -34.08 -9.99
C ASP A 49 8.77 -32.87 -10.46
N SER A 50 8.12 -31.72 -10.71
CA SER A 50 8.81 -30.48 -11.11
C SER A 50 9.95 -30.08 -10.20
N PHE A 51 9.81 -30.31 -8.90
CA PHE A 51 10.75 -29.92 -7.85
C PHE A 51 11.48 -31.12 -7.24
N ARG A 52 11.50 -32.26 -7.94
CA ARG A 52 12.20 -33.48 -7.50
C ARG A 52 13.67 -33.20 -7.22
N ASP A 53 14.32 -32.45 -8.11
CA ASP A 53 15.70 -32.03 -7.95
C ASP A 53 15.81 -30.74 -7.12
N VAL A 54 16.85 -30.68 -6.30
CA VAL A 54 17.15 -29.49 -5.47
C VAL A 54 18.02 -28.53 -6.26
N VAL A 55 17.36 -27.68 -7.05
CA VAL A 55 18.02 -26.58 -7.77
C VAL A 55 17.53 -25.25 -7.20
N TYR A 56 18.46 -24.37 -6.86
CA TYR A 56 18.15 -23.02 -6.40
C TYR A 56 18.52 -21.99 -7.47
N ASN A 57 17.64 -21.01 -7.68
CA ASN A 57 17.85 -19.90 -8.61
C ASN A 57 18.33 -18.64 -7.87
N TYR A 58 19.56 -18.65 -7.37
CA TYR A 58 20.17 -17.52 -6.66
C TYR A 58 20.30 -16.25 -7.52
N ASP A 59 20.18 -16.36 -8.85
CA ASP A 59 20.11 -15.17 -9.72
C ASP A 59 18.91 -14.28 -9.39
N LEU A 60 17.81 -14.85 -8.90
CA LEU A 60 16.66 -14.05 -8.46
C LEU A 60 17.01 -13.20 -7.23
N ILE A 61 17.83 -13.74 -6.32
CA ILE A 61 18.31 -12.99 -5.16
C ILE A 61 19.27 -11.89 -5.62
N ARG A 62 20.22 -12.22 -6.50
CA ARG A 62 21.15 -11.22 -7.08
C ARG A 62 20.42 -10.12 -7.86
N CYS A 63 19.36 -10.46 -8.61
CA CYS A 63 18.51 -9.48 -9.28
C CYS A 63 17.86 -8.53 -8.29
N MET A 64 17.39 -9.03 -7.13
CA MET A 64 16.85 -8.19 -6.07
C MET A 64 17.90 -7.27 -5.47
N GLU A 65 19.13 -7.77 -5.26
CA GLU A 65 20.26 -6.99 -4.75
C GLU A 65 20.66 -5.88 -5.74
N ASN A 66 20.82 -6.22 -7.02
CA ASN A 66 21.12 -5.25 -8.09
C ASN A 66 20.01 -4.21 -8.24
N LEU A 67 18.74 -4.63 -8.21
CA LEU A 67 17.61 -3.70 -8.19
C LEU A 67 17.73 -2.77 -6.99
N SER A 68 18.05 -3.29 -5.81
CA SER A 68 18.17 -2.48 -4.60
C SER A 68 19.31 -1.45 -4.69
N GLU A 69 20.48 -1.80 -5.23
CA GLU A 69 21.58 -0.85 -5.45
C GLU A 69 21.19 0.28 -6.43
N ILE A 70 20.48 -0.07 -7.51
CA ILE A 70 19.92 0.91 -8.45
C ILE A 70 18.89 1.81 -7.73
N LEU A 71 18.09 1.22 -6.83
CA LEU A 71 17.06 1.93 -6.08
C LEU A 71 17.60 2.82 -4.97
N GLU A 72 18.76 2.49 -4.37
CA GLU A 72 19.44 3.32 -3.38
C GLU A 72 20.20 4.50 -4.03
N SER A 73 20.64 4.34 -5.28
CA SER A 73 21.38 5.36 -6.05
C SER A 73 20.46 6.33 -6.81
N ASP A 74 19.30 5.89 -7.29
CA ASP A 74 18.26 6.81 -7.75
C ASP A 74 17.70 7.55 -6.52
N ASP A 75 17.97 8.85 -6.42
CA ASP A 75 17.20 9.74 -5.56
C ASP A 75 15.72 9.44 -5.82
N LEU A 76 14.97 9.05 -4.78
CA LEU A 76 13.56 8.65 -4.89
C LEU A 76 12.62 9.71 -5.49
N GLN A 77 13.16 10.92 -5.67
CA GLN A 77 12.54 12.04 -6.37
C GLN A 77 12.62 11.94 -7.90
N GLY A 78 13.52 11.11 -8.43
CA GLY A 78 13.63 10.86 -9.86
C GLY A 78 12.26 10.46 -10.41
N GLU A 79 11.84 11.16 -11.46
CA GLU A 79 10.72 10.74 -12.29
C GLU A 79 10.87 9.24 -12.51
N SER A 80 9.84 8.45 -12.16
CA SER A 80 9.88 7.01 -12.34
C SER A 80 10.34 6.76 -13.77
N LYS A 81 11.55 6.19 -13.95
CA LYS A 81 12.02 5.82 -15.28
C LYS A 81 10.87 5.05 -15.93
N PRO A 82 10.45 5.42 -17.15
CA PRO A 82 9.33 4.76 -17.80
C PRO A 82 9.58 3.26 -17.73
N LEU A 83 8.51 2.50 -17.43
CA LEU A 83 8.50 1.02 -17.44
C LEU A 83 9.50 0.55 -18.49
N SER A 84 10.57 -0.16 -18.15
CA SER A 84 11.45 -0.73 -19.17
C SER A 84 10.79 -1.99 -19.70
N CYS A 85 11.25 -2.47 -20.86
CA CYS A 85 10.79 -3.76 -21.34
C CYS A 85 11.07 -4.84 -20.29
N MET A 86 10.05 -5.62 -19.93
CA MET A 86 10.20 -6.63 -18.90
C MET A 86 10.39 -8.05 -19.47
N THR A 87 10.28 -8.27 -20.78
CA THR A 87 10.47 -9.60 -21.40
C THR A 87 11.88 -10.16 -21.14
N LYS A 88 11.97 -11.50 -21.00
CA LYS A 88 13.23 -12.18 -20.71
C LYS A 88 14.25 -11.91 -21.82
N GLY A 89 15.35 -11.22 -21.50
CA GLY A 89 16.47 -10.98 -22.41
C GLY A 89 16.35 -9.75 -23.34
N CYS A 90 15.26 -8.96 -23.28
CA CYS A 90 15.20 -7.68 -24.00
C CYS A 90 15.97 -6.63 -23.19
N GLY A 91 17.18 -6.27 -23.63
CA GLY A 91 17.98 -5.17 -23.06
C GLY A 91 17.62 -3.79 -23.63
N SER A 92 16.52 -3.68 -24.40
CA SER A 92 16.15 -2.40 -25.02
C SER A 92 15.46 -1.48 -24.01
N ASP A 93 15.98 -0.26 -23.86
CA ASP A 93 15.33 0.85 -23.13
C ASP A 93 14.14 1.47 -23.90
N LEU A 94 13.69 0.84 -24.98
CA LEU A 94 12.56 1.33 -25.76
C LEU A 94 11.28 1.29 -24.91
N LYS A 95 10.52 2.40 -24.93
CA LYS A 95 9.23 2.53 -24.25
C LYS A 95 8.38 1.28 -24.53
N PRO A 96 7.99 0.50 -23.51
CA PRO A 96 7.24 -0.71 -23.68
C PRO A 96 5.90 -0.38 -24.32
N ARG A 97 5.30 -1.38 -24.93
CA ARG A 97 3.96 -1.32 -25.48
C ARG A 97 3.10 -2.33 -24.73
N PHE A 98 1.81 -2.08 -24.69
CA PHE A 98 0.85 -2.89 -23.98
C PHE A 98 0.14 -3.83 -24.96
N CYS A 99 0.35 -5.13 -24.81
CA CYS A 99 -0.34 -6.16 -25.57
C CYS A 99 -1.69 -6.46 -24.94
N VAL A 100 -2.73 -5.89 -25.54
CA VAL A 100 -4.13 -6.01 -25.12
C VAL A 100 -4.56 -7.46 -25.14
N THR A 101 -4.25 -8.18 -26.22
CA THR A 101 -4.62 -9.60 -26.39
C THR A 101 -4.10 -10.47 -25.24
N CYS A 102 -2.84 -10.30 -24.84
CA CYS A 102 -2.26 -11.05 -23.73
C CYS A 102 -2.77 -10.60 -22.37
N ALA A 103 -3.02 -9.30 -22.18
CA ALA A 103 -3.58 -8.78 -20.93
C ALA A 103 -4.99 -9.32 -20.70
N LEU A 104 -5.83 -9.35 -21.74
CA LEU A 104 -7.19 -9.91 -21.68
C LEU A 104 -7.18 -11.43 -21.48
N SER A 105 -6.37 -12.17 -22.25
CA SER A 105 -6.32 -13.64 -22.15
C SER A 105 -5.77 -14.12 -20.81
N SER A 106 -4.90 -13.33 -20.17
CA SER A 106 -4.37 -13.61 -18.84
C SER A 106 -5.31 -13.16 -17.70
N GLY A 107 -6.40 -12.48 -18.04
CA GLY A 107 -7.42 -11.94 -17.12
C GLY A 107 -7.03 -10.62 -16.44
N ILE A 108 -5.86 -10.06 -16.75
CA ILE A 108 -5.26 -8.89 -16.07
C ILE A 108 -5.91 -7.60 -16.49
N ALA A 109 -6.31 -7.51 -17.75
CA ALA A 109 -7.10 -6.41 -18.23
C ALA A 109 -8.52 -6.89 -18.52
N GLU A 110 -9.45 -5.96 -18.47
CA GLU A 110 -10.81 -6.14 -18.92
C GLU A 110 -11.29 -4.87 -19.60
N TYR A 111 -12.23 -5.01 -20.52
CA TYR A 111 -12.95 -3.85 -21.04
C TYR A 111 -13.96 -3.40 -20.00
N HIS A 112 -13.91 -2.12 -19.69
CA HIS A 112 -14.90 -1.45 -18.87
C HIS A 112 -16.28 -1.68 -19.49
N PRO A 113 -17.27 -2.23 -18.75
CA PRO A 113 -18.55 -2.62 -19.31
C PRO A 113 -19.22 -1.49 -20.10
N SER A 114 -19.30 -0.29 -19.52
CA SER A 114 -20.09 0.82 -20.07
C SER A 114 -19.34 1.78 -21.00
N SER A 115 -18.05 2.06 -20.79
CA SER A 115 -17.26 2.92 -21.68
C SER A 115 -16.57 2.14 -22.81
N GLY A 116 -16.43 0.81 -22.67
CA GLY A 116 -15.61 -0.01 -23.56
C GLY A 116 -14.11 0.29 -23.45
N SER A 117 -13.68 1.13 -22.50
CA SER A 117 -12.27 1.46 -22.29
C SER A 117 -11.55 0.30 -21.61
N LEU A 118 -10.33 0.02 -22.03
CA LEU A 118 -9.51 -1.02 -21.41
C LEU A 118 -9.00 -0.54 -20.04
N ARG A 119 -9.10 -1.39 -19.02
CA ARG A 119 -8.59 -1.12 -17.66
C ARG A 119 -7.97 -2.38 -17.03
N LEU A 120 -7.22 -2.22 -15.95
CA LEU A 120 -6.79 -3.37 -15.16
C LEU A 120 -7.98 -4.00 -14.41
N ASN A 121 -7.93 -5.32 -14.28
CA ASN A 121 -8.90 -6.10 -13.54
C ASN A 121 -8.60 -6.02 -12.04
N HIS A 122 -9.28 -5.11 -11.34
CA HIS A 122 -9.13 -4.90 -9.89
C HIS A 122 -9.63 -6.09 -9.04
N CYS A 123 -10.17 -7.15 -9.63
CA CYS A 123 -10.46 -8.39 -8.89
C CYS A 123 -9.23 -9.29 -8.73
N ILE A 124 -8.16 -9.01 -9.46
CA ILE A 124 -6.89 -9.74 -9.41
C ILE A 124 -5.93 -8.96 -8.50
N SER A 125 -5.19 -9.66 -7.64
CA SER A 125 -4.21 -8.97 -6.81
C SER A 125 -3.13 -8.34 -7.66
N GLU A 126 -2.70 -7.16 -7.26
CA GLU A 126 -1.72 -6.33 -7.94
C GLU A 126 -0.37 -7.04 -8.07
N ILE A 127 -0.05 -7.92 -7.12
CA ILE A 127 1.12 -8.80 -7.19
C ILE A 127 1.03 -9.76 -8.37
N ILE A 128 -0.17 -10.28 -8.69
CA ILE A 128 -0.39 -11.14 -9.87
C ILE A 128 -0.32 -10.32 -11.16
N ILE A 129 -0.84 -9.09 -11.17
CA ILE A 129 -0.71 -8.17 -12.31
C ILE A 129 0.77 -7.95 -12.64
N MET A 130 1.57 -7.64 -11.61
CA MET A 130 3.01 -7.49 -11.74
C MET A 130 3.67 -8.80 -12.17
N ASP A 131 3.23 -9.95 -11.66
CA ASP A 131 3.83 -11.27 -11.97
C ASP A 131 3.78 -11.59 -13.46
N LYS A 132 2.61 -11.32 -14.02
CA LYS A 132 2.29 -11.54 -15.42
C LYS A 132 2.61 -10.33 -16.30
N ALA A 133 3.18 -9.25 -15.76
CA ALA A 133 3.50 -8.01 -16.49
C ALA A 133 4.28 -8.27 -17.79
N ASN A 134 5.16 -9.26 -17.80
CA ASN A 134 5.91 -9.64 -18.99
C ASN A 134 5.10 -10.15 -20.17
N ASN A 135 3.92 -10.67 -19.89
CA ASN A 135 3.10 -11.25 -20.93
C ASN A 135 2.41 -10.12 -21.72
N PHE A 136 2.33 -8.91 -21.17
CA PHE A 136 1.63 -7.79 -21.83
C PHE A 136 2.44 -6.49 -21.93
N LEU A 137 3.52 -6.28 -21.18
CA LEU A 137 4.44 -5.15 -21.36
C LEU A 137 5.68 -5.58 -22.15
N ILE A 138 5.72 -5.23 -23.43
CA ILE A 138 6.68 -5.76 -24.40
C ILE A 138 7.41 -4.64 -25.17
N CYS A 139 8.69 -4.84 -25.53
CA CYS A 139 9.45 -3.89 -26.36
C CYS A 139 9.00 -3.97 -27.82
N ALA A 140 9.30 -2.92 -28.59
CA ALA A 140 9.07 -2.90 -30.04
C ALA A 140 9.71 -4.11 -30.74
N ASP A 141 10.91 -4.52 -30.30
CA ASP A 141 11.63 -5.66 -30.89
C ASP A 141 10.97 -7.01 -30.55
N CYS A 142 10.44 -7.16 -29.34
CA CYS A 142 9.69 -8.37 -28.95
C CYS A 142 8.36 -8.51 -29.69
N ILE A 143 7.77 -7.41 -30.17
CA ILE A 143 6.59 -7.46 -31.03
C ILE A 143 6.94 -8.04 -32.40
N CYS A 144 8.05 -7.58 -32.99
CA CYS A 144 8.47 -7.99 -34.33
C CYS A 144 9.00 -9.43 -34.37
N ASN A 145 9.68 -9.88 -33.31
CA ASN A 145 10.44 -11.14 -33.31
C ASN A 145 9.78 -12.28 -32.53
N GLY A 146 8.58 -12.09 -31.97
CA GLY A 146 7.97 -13.04 -31.04
C GLY A 146 6.49 -13.35 -31.30
N ASP A 147 5.87 -14.04 -30.36
CA ASP A 147 4.46 -14.50 -30.38
C ASP A 147 3.41 -13.37 -30.34
N HIS A 148 3.79 -12.13 -30.63
CA HIS A 148 2.93 -10.94 -30.54
C HIS A 148 2.66 -10.28 -31.90
N SER A 149 3.11 -10.86 -33.02
CA SER A 149 2.94 -10.27 -34.37
C SER A 149 1.48 -10.00 -34.72
N ASP A 150 0.58 -10.88 -34.25
CA ASP A 150 -0.85 -10.85 -34.57
C ASP A 150 -1.70 -10.30 -33.41
N HIS A 151 -1.06 -9.75 -32.38
CA HIS A 151 -1.75 -9.23 -31.20
C HIS A 151 -2.08 -7.74 -31.33
N GLU A 152 -3.15 -7.32 -30.65
CA GLU A 152 -3.49 -5.91 -30.50
C GLU A 152 -2.52 -5.25 -29.51
N ILE A 153 -1.82 -4.20 -29.98
CA ILE A 153 -0.78 -3.50 -29.24
C ILE A 153 -1.13 -2.01 -29.11
N LEU A 154 -1.15 -1.51 -27.88
CA LEU A 154 -1.25 -0.08 -27.56
C LEU A 154 0.12 0.50 -27.22
N LYS A 155 0.40 1.70 -27.70
CA LYS A 155 1.50 2.55 -27.22
C LYS A 155 1.14 3.13 -25.86
N ASN A 156 2.13 3.57 -25.08
CA ASN A 156 1.89 4.12 -23.74
C ASN A 156 0.81 5.21 -23.70
N HIS A 157 0.89 6.20 -24.59
CA HIS A 157 -0.09 7.30 -24.64
C HIS A 157 -1.50 6.87 -25.07
N GLU A 158 -1.66 5.66 -25.63
CA GLU A 158 -2.95 5.09 -26.02
C GLU A 158 -3.58 4.28 -24.87
N MET A 159 -2.83 4.01 -23.79
CA MET A 159 -3.32 3.24 -22.64
C MET A 159 -4.30 4.03 -21.74
N GLY A 160 -4.32 5.36 -21.85
CA GLY A 160 -5.17 6.22 -21.03
C GLY A 160 -4.91 6.00 -19.52
N ASP A 161 -5.97 5.76 -18.76
CA ASP A 161 -5.91 5.62 -17.30
C ASP A 161 -5.06 4.44 -16.82
N MET A 162 -4.90 3.37 -17.65
CA MET A 162 -4.05 2.23 -17.30
C MET A 162 -2.57 2.60 -17.16
N GLU A 163 -2.09 3.62 -17.88
CA GLU A 163 -0.70 4.06 -17.72
C GLU A 163 -0.45 4.52 -16.29
N ALA A 164 -1.36 5.32 -15.74
CA ALA A 164 -1.30 5.80 -14.36
C ALA A 164 -1.40 4.63 -13.35
N GLU A 165 -2.27 3.65 -13.61
CA GLU A 165 -2.38 2.46 -12.76
C GLU A 165 -1.10 1.61 -12.77
N LEU A 166 -0.50 1.37 -13.93
CA LEU A 166 0.75 0.61 -14.04
C LEU A 166 1.93 1.35 -13.39
N GLN A 167 1.99 2.68 -13.53
CA GLN A 167 2.98 3.51 -12.84
C GLN A 167 2.80 3.45 -11.31
N PHE A 168 1.56 3.45 -10.83
CA PHE A 168 1.22 3.23 -9.42
C PHE A 168 1.73 1.87 -8.95
N LEU A 169 1.44 0.78 -9.68
CA LEU A 169 1.88 -0.58 -9.33
C LEU A 169 3.40 -0.72 -9.27
N CYS A 170 4.10 -0.08 -10.20
CA CYS A 170 5.57 -0.10 -10.21
C CYS A 170 6.17 0.72 -9.08
N SER A 171 5.59 1.87 -8.77
CA SER A 171 5.99 2.68 -7.62
C SER A 171 5.80 1.88 -6.34
N ALA A 172 4.65 1.22 -6.19
CA ALA A 172 4.35 0.35 -5.07
C ALA A 172 5.38 -0.79 -4.95
N ALA A 173 5.59 -1.57 -5.99
CA ALA A 173 6.54 -2.67 -5.97
C ALA A 173 7.98 -2.19 -5.68
N ARG A 174 8.39 -1.04 -6.23
CA ARG A 174 9.66 -0.37 -5.90
C ARG A 174 9.76 -0.05 -4.41
N GLY A 175 8.73 0.57 -3.83
CA GLY A 175 8.71 0.87 -2.39
C GLY A 175 8.83 -0.38 -1.53
N PHE A 176 8.18 -1.48 -1.91
CA PHE A 176 8.29 -2.75 -1.19
C PHE A 176 9.72 -3.31 -1.22
N LEU A 177 10.36 -3.31 -2.39
CA LEU A 177 11.74 -3.81 -2.52
C LEU A 177 12.70 -3.02 -1.62
N MET A 178 12.53 -1.70 -1.60
CA MET A 178 13.34 -0.84 -0.73
C MET A 178 13.15 -1.17 0.74
N GLU A 179 11.90 -1.33 1.21
CA GLU A 179 11.63 -1.70 2.60
C GLU A 179 12.28 -3.05 2.96
N SER A 180 12.16 -4.05 2.09
CA SER A 180 12.69 -5.41 2.33
C SER A 180 14.22 -5.47 2.41
N HIS A 181 14.93 -4.48 1.88
CA HIS A 181 16.40 -4.43 1.87
C HIS A 181 17.02 -3.58 2.97
N MET A 182 16.22 -2.72 3.63
CA MET A 182 16.74 -1.79 4.65
C MET A 182 17.36 -2.49 5.88
N ASP A 183 17.08 -3.78 6.11
CA ASP A 183 17.55 -4.49 7.30
C ASP A 183 19.06 -4.84 7.29
N ARG A 184 19.79 -4.64 6.17
CA ARG A 184 21.19 -5.12 5.99
C ARG A 184 22.31 -4.11 6.33
N GLY A 185 22.04 -3.04 7.07
CA GLY A 185 23.07 -2.04 7.42
C GLY A 185 24.03 -2.46 8.55
N ALA A 186 25.34 -2.18 8.40
CA ALA A 186 26.37 -2.41 9.42
C ALA A 186 26.46 -1.23 10.41
N ILE A 187 25.58 -1.21 11.41
CA ILE A 187 25.61 -0.24 12.52
C ILE A 187 25.70 -1.04 13.81
N ASP A 188 26.80 -0.86 14.57
CA ASP A 188 27.08 -1.61 15.82
C ASP A 188 26.15 -1.22 16.99
N CYS A 189 25.44 -0.10 16.89
CA CYS A 189 24.41 0.28 17.85
C CYS A 189 23.04 -0.11 17.29
N GLU A 190 22.52 -1.26 17.75
CA GLU A 190 21.21 -1.78 17.33
C GLU A 190 20.11 -0.72 17.44
N ILE A 191 20.05 0.03 18.55
CA ILE A 191 19.03 1.07 18.74
C ILE A 191 19.11 2.16 17.65
N LEU A 192 20.28 2.73 17.39
CA LEU A 192 20.39 3.79 16.36
C LEU A 192 20.13 3.23 14.95
N LYS A 193 20.55 1.99 14.70
CA LYS A 193 20.28 1.28 13.45
C LYS A 193 18.78 1.15 13.22
N ASP A 194 18.05 0.65 14.20
CA ASP A 194 16.62 0.39 14.13
C ASP A 194 15.85 1.69 13.85
N GLN A 195 16.30 2.80 14.43
CA GLN A 195 15.66 4.11 14.22
C GLN A 195 15.91 4.67 12.83
N VAL A 196 17.15 4.57 12.30
CA VAL A 196 17.41 4.94 10.91
C VAL A 196 16.55 4.09 9.97
N ILE A 197 16.48 2.78 10.20
CA ILE A 197 15.66 1.86 9.40
C ILE A 197 14.19 2.26 9.46
N LYS A 198 13.63 2.46 10.66
CA LYS A 198 12.26 2.93 10.89
C LYS A 198 11.96 4.20 10.10
N PHE A 199 12.79 5.24 10.20
CA PHE A 199 12.57 6.49 9.47
C PHE A 199 12.67 6.31 7.96
N ARG A 200 13.58 5.47 7.46
CA ARG A 200 13.68 5.16 6.03
C ARG A 200 12.45 4.39 5.52
N LYS A 201 11.97 3.39 6.28
CA LYS A 201 10.74 2.63 5.95
C LYS A 201 9.54 3.58 5.87
N TYR A 202 9.38 4.45 6.85
CA TYR A 202 8.30 5.44 6.85
C TYR A 202 8.45 6.50 5.75
N ALA A 203 9.68 6.91 5.40
CA ALA A 203 9.91 7.83 4.28
C ALA A 203 9.46 7.24 2.94
N VAL A 204 9.75 5.96 2.69
CA VAL A 204 9.27 5.25 1.50
C VAL A 204 7.74 5.17 1.51
N ALA A 205 7.14 4.80 2.64
CA ALA A 205 5.68 4.75 2.78
C ALA A 205 5.02 6.11 2.53
N MET A 206 5.61 7.19 3.03
CA MET A 206 5.09 8.55 2.84
C MET A 206 5.20 9.02 1.39
N GLN A 207 6.33 8.80 0.73
CA GLN A 207 6.49 9.15 -0.68
C GLN A 207 5.46 8.45 -1.56
N MET A 208 5.19 7.20 -1.25
CA MET A 208 4.22 6.40 -1.97
C MET A 208 2.82 6.92 -1.72
N PHE A 209 2.47 7.16 -0.46
CA PHE A 209 1.24 7.87 -0.13
C PHE A 209 1.08 9.16 -0.94
N LEU A 210 2.10 10.03 -1.00
CA LEU A 210 2.05 11.29 -1.74
C LEU A 210 1.93 11.10 -3.27
N LYS A 211 2.54 10.06 -3.84
CA LYS A 211 2.43 9.75 -5.28
C LYS A 211 1.08 9.13 -5.65
N THR A 212 0.45 8.42 -4.72
CA THR A 212 -0.75 7.62 -4.99
C THR A 212 -2.03 8.21 -4.43
N GLU A 213 -1.94 9.21 -3.54
CA GLU A 213 -3.08 9.92 -2.98
C GLU A 213 -3.84 10.68 -4.07
N ASN A 214 -4.86 10.03 -4.62
CA ASN A 214 -5.70 10.60 -5.67
C ASN A 214 -7.12 10.85 -5.15
N TRP A 215 -7.40 12.08 -4.70
CA TRP A 215 -8.76 12.50 -4.34
C TRP A 215 -9.75 12.22 -5.46
N LYS A 216 -9.33 12.38 -6.72
CA LYS A 216 -10.21 12.17 -7.88
C LYS A 216 -10.74 10.74 -7.92
N ARG A 217 -9.92 9.74 -7.58
CA ARG A 217 -10.35 8.33 -7.47
C ARG A 217 -11.36 8.11 -6.35
N VAL A 218 -11.17 8.75 -5.19
CA VAL A 218 -12.15 8.69 -4.08
C VAL A 218 -13.47 9.32 -4.49
N GLU A 219 -13.40 10.47 -5.16
CA GLU A 219 -14.57 11.14 -5.73
C GLU A 219 -15.26 10.27 -6.78
N ASP A 220 -14.50 9.63 -7.67
CA ASP A 220 -15.02 8.78 -8.73
C ASP A 220 -15.66 7.50 -8.18
N GLU A 221 -15.11 6.91 -7.11
CA GLU A 221 -15.70 5.77 -6.40
C GLU A 221 -17.02 6.17 -5.72
N VAL A 222 -17.07 7.32 -5.02
CA VAL A 222 -18.32 7.81 -4.39
C VAL A 222 -19.35 8.17 -5.45
N MET A 223 -18.95 8.88 -6.50
CA MET A 223 -19.87 9.34 -7.55
C MET A 223 -20.20 8.25 -8.58
N MET A 224 -19.52 7.10 -8.50
CA MET A 224 -19.60 5.99 -9.46
C MET A 224 -19.26 6.46 -10.88
N ASN A 225 -18.33 7.41 -11.01
CA ASN A 225 -17.94 7.98 -12.30
C ASN A 225 -17.24 6.92 -13.17
N ASP A 226 -16.39 6.10 -12.55
CA ASP A 226 -15.68 5.00 -13.25
C ASP A 226 -16.67 4.08 -13.92
N LEU A 227 -17.77 3.78 -13.24
CA LEU A 227 -18.77 2.85 -13.73
C LEU A 227 -19.56 3.39 -14.91
N SER A 228 -19.34 4.65 -15.34
CA SER A 228 -19.86 5.36 -16.53
C SER A 228 -21.36 5.25 -16.81
N VAL A 229 -22.11 4.59 -15.94
CA VAL A 229 -23.56 4.57 -15.98
C VAL A 229 -24.04 5.83 -15.30
N LYS A 230 -24.31 6.87 -16.11
CA LYS A 230 -24.86 8.17 -15.70
C LYS A 230 -26.31 8.07 -15.21
N PHE A 231 -26.61 7.09 -14.37
CA PHE A 231 -27.91 6.85 -13.74
C PHE A 231 -28.28 7.98 -12.78
N ASN A 232 -27.29 8.48 -12.02
CA ASN A 232 -27.51 9.43 -10.93
C ASN A 232 -28.19 10.74 -11.39
N ALA A 233 -27.92 11.19 -12.62
CA ALA A 233 -28.39 12.49 -13.11
C ALA A 233 -29.92 12.60 -13.25
N LYS A 234 -30.64 11.46 -13.29
CA LYS A 234 -32.09 11.44 -13.51
C LYS A 234 -32.92 11.43 -12.21
N ILE A 235 -32.31 11.21 -11.05
CA ILE A 235 -33.02 11.09 -9.77
C ILE A 235 -32.40 12.06 -8.75
N PRO A 236 -33.02 13.24 -8.50
CA PRO A 236 -32.44 14.30 -7.67
C PRO A 236 -32.10 13.89 -6.24
N GLU A 237 -32.94 13.07 -5.60
CA GLU A 237 -32.77 12.60 -4.21
C GLU A 237 -31.49 11.77 -4.07
N ILE A 238 -31.23 10.93 -5.06
CA ILE A 238 -30.04 10.09 -5.16
C ILE A 238 -28.79 10.96 -5.36
N MET A 239 -28.85 11.91 -6.31
CA MET A 239 -27.74 12.82 -6.56
C MET A 239 -27.40 13.64 -5.31
N ASN A 240 -28.42 14.07 -4.56
CA ASN A 240 -28.24 14.78 -3.29
C ASN A 240 -27.59 13.88 -2.23
N ALA A 241 -28.02 12.62 -2.11
CA ALA A 241 -27.41 11.66 -1.19
C ALA A 241 -25.94 11.39 -1.52
N LYS A 242 -25.60 11.27 -2.81
CA LYS A 242 -24.21 11.12 -3.29
C LYS A 242 -23.35 12.34 -2.99
N LYS A 243 -23.86 13.54 -3.23
CA LYS A 243 -23.16 14.79 -2.88
C LYS A 243 -22.89 14.89 -1.37
N LYS A 244 -23.87 14.56 -0.53
CA LYS A 244 -23.69 14.53 0.93
C LYS A 244 -22.64 13.49 1.36
N ALA A 245 -22.67 12.29 0.76
CA ALA A 245 -21.65 11.28 1.03
C ALA A 245 -20.25 11.78 0.63
N LEU A 246 -20.13 12.43 -0.53
CA LEU A 246 -18.88 13.01 -1.00
C LEU A 246 -18.35 14.09 -0.06
N GLU A 247 -19.22 14.98 0.43
CA GLU A 247 -18.86 16.02 1.42
C GLU A 247 -18.35 15.40 2.73
N MET A 248 -19.01 14.35 3.22
CA MET A 248 -18.58 13.62 4.42
C MET A 248 -17.19 12.98 4.20
N VAL A 249 -17.02 12.24 3.10
CA VAL A 249 -15.74 11.60 2.77
C VAL A 249 -14.65 12.66 2.60
N LYS A 250 -14.92 13.78 1.95
CA LYS A 250 -13.97 14.88 1.77
C LYS A 250 -13.50 15.47 3.10
N SER A 251 -14.42 15.67 4.04
CA SER A 251 -14.10 16.16 5.38
C SER A 251 -13.18 15.19 6.12
N ILE A 252 -13.51 13.90 6.13
CA ILE A 252 -12.71 12.85 6.80
C ILE A 252 -11.36 12.67 6.09
N PHE A 253 -11.34 12.71 4.76
CA PHE A 253 -10.11 12.65 3.96
C PHE A 253 -9.16 13.80 4.30
N THR A 254 -9.69 15.02 4.38
CA THR A 254 -8.92 16.21 4.80
C THR A 254 -8.42 16.06 6.24
N ARG A 255 -9.26 15.55 7.15
CA ARG A 255 -8.86 15.23 8.53
C ARG A 255 -7.70 14.23 8.57
N ASN A 256 -7.77 13.16 7.79
CA ASN A 256 -6.72 12.16 7.65
C ASN A 256 -5.41 12.75 7.15
N ARG A 257 -5.46 13.66 6.18
CA ARG A 257 -4.29 14.41 5.71
C ARG A 257 -3.66 15.26 6.80
N LYS A 258 -4.47 16.01 7.56
CA LYS A 258 -4.00 16.79 8.72
C LYS A 258 -3.34 15.90 9.78
N LEU A 259 -3.91 14.73 10.08
CA LEU A 259 -3.31 13.76 11.02
C LEU A 259 -1.95 13.24 10.52
N ARG A 260 -1.83 12.91 9.23
CA ARG A 260 -0.56 12.46 8.63
C ARG A 260 0.49 13.57 8.64
N GLN A 261 0.09 14.81 8.36
CA GLN A 261 1.00 15.95 8.48
C GLN A 261 1.48 16.13 9.93
N ARG A 262 0.60 15.94 10.92
CA ARG A 262 1.01 16.00 12.34
C ARG A 262 2.01 14.89 12.68
N HIS A 263 1.82 13.67 12.17
CA HIS A 263 2.79 12.58 12.29
C HIS A 263 4.16 12.97 11.74
N LEU A 264 4.20 13.51 10.52
CA LEU A 264 5.45 13.98 9.91
C LEU A 264 6.18 15.01 10.76
N MET A 265 5.45 15.93 11.39
CA MET A 265 6.05 16.91 12.30
C MET A 265 6.66 16.24 13.55
N TYR A 266 6.03 15.21 14.10
CA TYR A 266 6.60 14.44 15.19
C TYR A 266 7.85 13.68 14.76
N ASP A 267 7.82 13.02 13.60
CA ASP A 267 8.98 12.31 13.07
C ASP A 267 10.15 13.27 12.81
N GLN A 268 9.90 14.47 12.28
CA GLN A 268 10.92 15.50 12.09
C GLN A 268 11.59 15.91 13.41
N LEU A 269 10.80 16.09 14.48
CA LEU A 269 11.32 16.39 15.81
C LEU A 269 12.09 15.20 16.40
N GLU A 270 11.63 13.97 16.16
CA GLU A 270 12.27 12.74 16.63
C GLU A 270 13.63 12.52 15.94
N ILE A 271 13.68 12.67 14.61
CA ILE A 271 14.93 12.62 13.83
C ILE A 271 15.94 13.63 14.38
N GLN A 272 15.51 14.87 14.68
CA GLN A 272 16.40 15.88 15.25
C GLN A 272 16.97 15.45 16.60
N LYS A 273 16.14 14.90 17.50
CA LYS A 273 16.60 14.40 18.80
C LYS A 273 17.62 13.28 18.66
N TYR A 274 17.42 12.34 17.74
CA TYR A 274 18.38 11.27 17.45
C TYR A 274 19.69 11.81 16.86
N LEU A 275 19.61 12.81 15.99
CA LEU A 275 20.78 13.49 15.44
C LEU A 275 21.60 14.13 16.57
N ASP A 276 20.97 14.96 17.40
CA ASP A 276 21.61 15.64 18.53
C ASP A 276 22.26 14.64 19.51
N PHE A 277 21.55 13.55 19.83
CA PHE A 277 22.06 12.48 20.68
C PHE A 277 23.28 11.77 20.08
N THR A 278 23.25 11.48 18.78
CA THR A 278 24.35 10.79 18.10
C THR A 278 25.58 11.69 18.00
N GLU A 279 25.39 12.99 17.76
CA GLU A 279 26.45 14.00 17.78
C GLU A 279 27.10 14.12 19.17
N LEU A 280 26.29 14.16 20.23
CA LEU A 280 26.78 14.14 21.61
C LEU A 280 27.61 12.88 21.87
N LYS A 281 27.09 11.69 21.53
CA LYS A 281 27.82 10.42 21.70
C LYS A 281 29.13 10.38 20.93
N LYS A 282 29.18 10.98 19.74
CA LYS A 282 30.43 11.09 18.96
C LYS A 282 31.45 11.99 19.67
N SER A 283 31.01 13.10 20.26
CA SER A 283 31.88 14.02 20.97
C SER A 283 32.46 13.42 22.27
N GLU A 284 31.69 12.56 22.94
CA GLU A 284 32.10 11.88 24.18
C GLU A 284 33.02 10.67 23.94
N ASN A 285 33.02 10.10 22.75
CA ASN A 285 33.76 8.87 22.46
C ASN A 285 35.21 9.16 22.10
N SER A 286 36.17 8.49 22.74
CA SER A 286 37.61 8.65 22.45
C SER A 286 38.10 7.72 21.33
N ASN A 287 37.36 6.68 21.00
CA ASN A 287 37.76 5.68 20.00
C ASN A 287 37.43 6.18 18.58
N GLU A 288 38.46 6.39 17.76
CA GLU A 288 38.32 6.87 16.37
C GLU A 288 37.48 5.95 15.47
N LYS A 289 37.56 4.61 15.67
CA LYS A 289 36.71 3.67 14.92
C LYS A 289 35.23 3.87 15.26
N ALA A 290 34.93 4.06 16.55
CA ALA A 290 33.57 4.32 17.00
C ALA A 290 33.07 5.69 16.53
N LYS A 291 33.92 6.73 16.53
CA LYS A 291 33.58 8.05 15.96
C LYS A 291 33.25 7.96 14.47
N ALA A 292 34.02 7.21 13.70
CA ALA A 292 33.79 7.03 12.27
C ALA A 292 32.45 6.30 12.01
N MET A 293 32.08 5.33 12.84
CA MET A 293 30.76 4.67 12.78
C MET A 293 29.63 5.63 13.13
N LEU A 294 29.76 6.38 14.24
CA LEU A 294 28.78 7.39 14.63
C LEU A 294 28.63 8.49 13.58
N GLN A 295 29.71 8.87 12.87
CA GLN A 295 29.62 9.79 11.75
C GLN A 295 28.74 9.23 10.63
N LYS A 296 28.90 7.96 10.24
CA LYS A 296 28.02 7.34 9.24
C LYS A 296 26.55 7.35 9.67
N THR A 297 26.28 7.11 10.95
CA THR A 297 24.91 7.20 11.50
C THR A 297 24.37 8.64 11.46
N ILE A 298 25.21 9.64 11.79
CA ILE A 298 24.87 11.06 11.65
C ILE A 298 24.50 11.40 10.20
N ASP A 299 25.32 10.98 9.23
CA ASP A 299 25.07 11.21 7.80
C ASP A 299 23.73 10.59 7.36
N GLN A 300 23.38 9.41 7.91
CA GLN A 300 22.10 8.77 7.65
C GLN A 300 20.91 9.53 8.26
N PHE A 301 21.03 10.01 9.50
CA PHE A 301 19.98 10.85 10.10
C PHE A 301 19.84 12.20 9.38
N GLN A 302 20.93 12.80 8.91
CA GLN A 302 20.89 14.00 8.08
C GLN A 302 20.16 13.74 6.76
N LYS A 303 20.44 12.61 6.09
CA LYS A 303 19.70 12.19 4.89
C LYS A 303 18.21 11.99 5.18
N CYS A 304 17.86 11.36 6.30
CA CYS A 304 16.47 11.24 6.73
C CYS A 304 15.83 12.62 6.96
N LYS A 305 16.50 13.52 7.67
CA LYS A 305 16.03 14.88 7.94
C LYS A 305 15.76 15.66 6.65
N GLU A 306 16.68 15.59 5.68
CA GLU A 306 16.52 16.20 4.37
C GLU A 306 15.30 15.64 3.63
N ILE A 307 15.13 14.31 3.60
CA ILE A 307 13.97 13.67 2.97
C ILE A 307 12.66 14.13 3.62
N TYR A 308 12.57 14.12 4.95
CA TYR A 308 11.35 14.51 5.67
C TYR A 308 11.03 16.01 5.55
N SER A 309 12.04 16.86 5.38
CA SER A 309 11.84 18.30 5.13
C SER A 309 11.14 18.59 3.80
N LYS A 310 11.25 17.68 2.83
CA LYS A 310 10.61 17.78 1.52
C LYS A 310 9.16 17.26 1.52
N PHE A 311 8.73 16.55 2.57
CA PHE A 311 7.36 16.04 2.64
C PHE A 311 6.38 17.12 3.11
N CYS A 312 5.30 17.27 2.37
CA CYS A 312 4.15 18.07 2.75
C CYS A 312 2.89 17.36 2.25
N VAL A 313 2.11 16.80 3.18
CA VAL A 313 0.81 16.21 2.88
C VAL A 313 -0.22 17.31 2.69
N ILE A 314 -0.26 18.26 3.62
CA ILE A 314 -1.08 19.46 3.56
C ILE A 314 -0.41 20.51 4.45
N PRO A 315 -0.44 21.81 4.11
CA PRO A 315 -0.04 22.84 5.06
C PRO A 315 -0.91 22.72 6.32
N LEU A 316 -0.27 22.52 7.48
CA LEU A 316 -0.95 22.47 8.77
C LEU A 316 -0.62 23.74 9.53
N ASP A 317 -1.62 24.56 9.78
CA ASP A 317 -1.45 25.76 10.57
C ASP A 317 -1.19 25.41 12.05
N PRO A 318 -0.59 26.33 12.85
CA PRO A 318 -0.34 26.08 14.26
C PRO A 318 -1.60 25.82 15.10
N ALA A 319 -2.73 26.45 14.78
CA ALA A 319 -3.99 26.26 15.48
C ALA A 319 -4.60 24.87 15.22
N ASP A 320 -4.55 24.38 13.98
CA ASP A 320 -4.94 23.03 13.58
C ASP A 320 -4.06 21.98 14.29
N ALA A 321 -2.75 22.21 14.37
CA ALA A 321 -1.83 21.32 15.09
C ALA A 321 -2.16 21.27 16.59
N LEU A 322 -2.45 22.42 17.20
CA LEU A 322 -2.88 22.50 18.60
C LEU A 322 -4.25 21.85 18.83
N GLU A 323 -5.18 21.96 17.89
CA GLU A 323 -6.48 21.28 17.97
C GLU A 323 -6.31 19.76 17.96
N ILE A 324 -5.49 19.23 17.05
CA ILE A 324 -5.15 17.80 17.02
C ILE A 324 -4.53 17.35 18.33
N ASP A 325 -3.60 18.13 18.87
CA ASP A 325 -2.93 17.81 20.13
C ASP A 325 -3.89 17.78 21.32
N ARG A 326 -4.88 18.69 21.36
CA ARG A 326 -5.96 18.69 22.37
C ARG A 326 -6.87 17.48 22.22
N GLU A 327 -7.28 17.13 21.00
CA GLU A 327 -8.13 15.94 20.77
C GLU A 327 -7.44 14.65 21.24
N ILE A 328 -6.14 14.52 20.98
CA ILE A 328 -5.31 13.40 21.42
C ILE A 328 -5.26 13.35 22.95
N GLU A 329 -5.06 14.50 23.60
CA GLU A 329 -5.02 14.59 25.06
C GLU A 329 -6.35 14.22 25.71
N ASP A 330 -7.45 14.74 25.17
CA ASP A 330 -8.80 14.46 25.67
C ASP A 330 -9.17 12.99 25.48
N LYS A 331 -8.79 12.40 24.32
CA LYS A 331 -9.02 10.97 24.07
C LYS A 331 -8.19 10.10 25.01
N MET A 332 -6.91 10.41 25.21
CA MET A 332 -6.05 9.66 26.13
C MET A 332 -6.56 9.75 27.57
N ARG A 333 -7.01 10.92 28.02
CA ARG A 333 -7.59 11.11 29.35
C ARG A 333 -8.82 10.24 29.58
N LYS A 334 -9.76 10.22 28.61
CA LYS A 334 -10.95 9.36 28.67
C LYS A 334 -10.58 7.88 28.75
N LEU A 335 -9.64 7.45 27.91
CA LEU A 335 -9.15 6.06 27.89
C LEU A 335 -8.46 5.68 29.21
N GLU A 336 -7.64 6.57 29.77
CA GLU A 336 -6.99 6.37 31.08
C GLU A 336 -8.03 6.24 32.20
N ASP A 337 -9.03 7.13 32.25
CA ASP A 337 -10.10 7.11 33.26
C ASP A 337 -10.94 5.83 33.17
N GLU A 338 -11.26 5.38 31.95
CA GLU A 338 -11.94 4.09 31.72
C GLU A 338 -11.09 2.90 32.18
N GLN A 339 -9.77 2.96 31.99
CA GLN A 339 -8.86 1.89 32.39
C GLN A 339 -8.66 1.86 33.92
N LYS A 340 -8.60 3.02 34.59
CA LYS A 340 -8.56 3.12 36.05
C LYS A 340 -9.80 2.51 36.70
N LYS A 341 -10.99 2.80 36.18
CA LYS A 341 -12.26 2.22 36.67
C LYS A 341 -12.33 0.68 36.58
N LYS A 342 -11.57 0.08 35.66
CA LYS A 342 -11.55 -1.38 35.44
C LYS A 342 -10.44 -2.10 36.21
N THR A 343 -9.50 -1.38 36.82
CA THR A 343 -8.33 -1.98 37.47
C THR A 343 -8.54 -1.99 38.98
N PRO A 344 -8.26 -3.12 39.67
CA PRO A 344 -8.39 -3.20 41.14
C PRO A 344 -7.53 -2.15 41.85
N MET A 345 -8.05 -1.57 42.95
CA MET A 345 -7.46 -0.45 43.70
C MET A 345 -6.05 -0.68 44.27
N GLU A 346 -5.53 -1.91 44.26
CA GLU A 346 -4.23 -2.25 44.87
C GLU A 346 -3.01 -1.97 43.96
N VAL A 347 -3.21 -1.57 42.71
CA VAL A 347 -2.09 -1.21 41.82
C VAL A 347 -1.66 0.23 42.16
N GLU A 348 -0.38 0.44 42.47
CA GLU A 348 0.22 1.78 42.57
C GLU A 348 -0.29 2.66 41.43
N GLU A 349 -0.72 3.89 41.75
CA GLU A 349 -1.33 4.84 40.80
C GLU A 349 -0.31 5.40 39.78
N ASP A 350 0.42 4.55 39.08
CA ASP A 350 1.28 4.98 37.98
C ASP A 350 0.42 5.31 36.75
N SER A 351 0.13 6.61 36.59
CA SER A 351 -0.58 7.16 35.41
C SER A 351 0.04 6.68 34.09
N LYS A 352 1.36 6.46 34.03
CA LYS A 352 2.05 6.00 32.82
C LYS A 352 1.65 4.58 32.46
N PHE A 353 1.60 3.68 33.44
CA PHE A 353 1.13 2.30 33.27
C PHE A 353 -0.34 2.24 32.83
N PHE A 354 -1.21 3.07 33.42
CA PHE A 354 -2.62 3.15 33.02
C PHE A 354 -2.77 3.64 31.57
N LYS A 355 -2.02 4.68 31.18
CA LYS A 355 -2.00 5.17 29.80
C LYS A 355 -1.50 4.11 28.83
N PHE A 356 -0.45 3.37 29.19
CA PHE A 356 0.09 2.30 28.36
C PHE A 356 -0.97 1.22 28.11
N ARG A 357 -1.59 0.68 29.17
CA ARG A 357 -2.63 -0.35 29.02
C ARG A 357 -3.85 0.14 28.25
N ALA A 358 -4.27 1.38 28.51
CA ALA A 358 -5.40 1.97 27.82
C ALA A 358 -5.11 2.16 26.33
N LEU A 359 -3.91 2.63 25.99
CA LEU A 359 -3.47 2.83 24.62
C LEU A 359 -3.27 1.51 23.87
N GLN A 360 -2.70 0.49 24.51
CA GLN A 360 -2.53 -0.84 23.91
C GLN A 360 -3.88 -1.42 23.47
N LYS A 361 -4.88 -1.37 24.35
CA LYS A 361 -6.27 -1.80 24.03
C LYS A 361 -6.92 -0.95 22.95
N GLU A 362 -6.66 0.36 22.96
CA GLU A 362 -7.16 1.26 21.93
C GLU A 362 -6.58 0.88 20.56
N ILE A 363 -5.25 0.71 20.45
CA ILE A 363 -4.55 0.31 19.22
C ILE A 363 -5.11 -1.03 18.71
N GLU A 364 -5.30 -2.01 19.60
CA GLU A 364 -5.90 -3.31 19.25
C GLU A 364 -7.29 -3.14 18.66
N ARG A 365 -8.15 -2.40 19.37
CA ARG A 365 -9.53 -2.15 18.96
C ARG A 365 -9.60 -1.47 17.60
N VAL A 366 -8.85 -0.37 17.41
CA VAL A 366 -8.89 0.39 16.16
C VAL A 366 -8.33 -0.41 14.98
N HIS A 367 -7.36 -1.30 15.23
CA HIS A 367 -6.80 -2.18 14.20
C HIS A 367 -7.81 -3.26 13.76
N ILE A 368 -8.46 -3.92 14.71
CA ILE A 368 -9.52 -4.90 14.42
C ILE A 368 -10.69 -4.21 13.68
N GLN A 369 -11.09 -3.03 14.14
CA GLN A 369 -12.14 -2.23 13.51
C GLN A 369 -11.76 -1.86 12.07
N HIS A 370 -10.53 -1.37 11.84
CA HIS A 370 -10.07 -1.02 10.50
C HIS A 370 -10.08 -2.22 9.55
N LYS A 371 -9.49 -3.37 9.95
CA LYS A 371 -9.53 -4.61 9.15
C LYS A 371 -10.95 -5.06 8.85
N THR A 372 -11.87 -4.89 9.81
CA THR A 372 -13.28 -5.23 9.63
C THR A 372 -13.93 -4.29 8.61
N CYS A 373 -13.76 -2.96 8.75
CA CYS A 373 -14.29 -1.97 7.83
C CYS A 373 -13.76 -2.16 6.40
N GLU A 374 -12.47 -2.46 6.26
CA GLU A 374 -11.81 -2.75 4.98
C GLU A 374 -12.44 -3.98 4.32
N LYS A 375 -12.54 -5.09 5.04
CA LYS A 375 -13.16 -6.33 4.53
C LYS A 375 -14.63 -6.13 4.13
N GLU A 376 -15.39 -5.41 4.95
CA GLU A 376 -16.79 -5.09 4.66
C GLU A 376 -16.93 -4.21 3.41
N TRP A 377 -16.09 -3.19 3.28
CA TRP A 377 -16.08 -2.32 2.10
C TRP A 377 -15.66 -3.09 0.84
N LEU A 378 -14.57 -3.85 0.86
CA LEU A 378 -14.12 -4.65 -0.28
C LEU A 378 -15.17 -5.69 -0.73
N THR A 379 -15.81 -6.35 0.22
CA THR A 379 -16.91 -7.29 -0.09
C THR A 379 -18.06 -6.55 -0.76
N ARG A 380 -18.42 -5.39 -0.22
CA ARG A 380 -19.54 -4.63 -0.73
C ARG A 380 -19.28 -4.01 -2.10
N ARG A 381 -18.09 -3.48 -2.31
CA ARG A 381 -17.61 -2.95 -3.59
C ARG A 381 -17.70 -4.01 -4.68
N ARG A 382 -17.23 -5.24 -4.39
CA ARG A 382 -17.36 -6.39 -5.32
C ARG A 382 -18.81 -6.74 -5.63
N GLU A 383 -19.69 -6.76 -4.63
CA GLU A 383 -21.13 -7.02 -4.87
C GLU A 383 -21.76 -5.97 -5.79
N VAL A 384 -21.46 -4.69 -5.58
CA VAL A 384 -21.95 -3.60 -6.43
C VAL A 384 -21.39 -3.74 -7.85
N PHE A 385 -20.10 -4.03 -7.97
CA PHE A 385 -19.44 -4.25 -9.25
C PHE A 385 -20.05 -5.44 -10.04
N HIS A 386 -20.23 -6.59 -9.38
CA HIS A 386 -20.85 -7.77 -10.00
C HIS A 386 -22.31 -7.51 -10.39
N LEU A 387 -23.07 -6.77 -9.57
CA LEU A 387 -24.42 -6.36 -9.91
C LEU A 387 -24.42 -5.52 -11.20
N ILE A 388 -23.56 -4.50 -11.29
CA ILE A 388 -23.48 -3.65 -12.47
C ILE A 388 -23.06 -4.45 -13.71
N SER A 389 -22.01 -5.27 -13.58
CA SER A 389 -21.50 -6.09 -14.68
C SER A 389 -22.54 -7.10 -15.18
N SER A 390 -23.25 -7.77 -14.26
CA SER A 390 -24.32 -8.70 -14.62
C SER A 390 -25.49 -8.01 -15.32
N ARG A 391 -25.91 -6.84 -14.84
CA ARG A 391 -26.98 -6.04 -15.45
C ARG A 391 -26.59 -5.53 -16.84
N TYR A 392 -25.36 -5.03 -16.99
CA TYR A 392 -24.84 -4.59 -18.28
C TYR A 392 -24.83 -5.74 -19.31
N LYS A 393 -24.39 -6.93 -18.88
CA LYS A 393 -24.44 -8.13 -19.73
C LYS A 393 -25.87 -8.48 -20.13
N THR A 394 -26.83 -8.42 -19.20
CA THR A 394 -28.25 -8.65 -19.50
C THR A 394 -28.80 -7.61 -20.48
N ILE A 395 -28.47 -6.33 -20.32
CA ILE A 395 -28.85 -5.26 -21.26
C ILE A 395 -28.33 -5.58 -22.66
N SER A 396 -27.02 -5.83 -22.77
CA SER A 396 -26.36 -6.08 -24.05
C SER A 396 -26.97 -7.28 -24.78
N GLN A 397 -27.31 -8.35 -24.04
CA GLN A 397 -27.97 -9.52 -24.59
C GLN A 397 -29.40 -9.23 -25.07
N LEU A 398 -30.17 -8.43 -24.32
CA LEU A 398 -31.52 -8.05 -24.70
C LEU A 398 -31.52 -7.10 -25.91
N GLU A 399 -30.59 -6.16 -25.97
CA GLU A 399 -30.41 -5.25 -27.13
C GLU A 399 -30.05 -6.03 -28.39
N GLN A 400 -29.22 -7.07 -28.28
CA GLN A 400 -28.92 -7.98 -29.39
C GLN A 400 -30.13 -8.81 -29.84
N GLN A 401 -30.94 -9.31 -28.89
CA GLN A 401 -32.08 -10.20 -29.20
C GLN A 401 -33.31 -9.45 -29.73
N LEU A 402 -33.62 -8.28 -29.16
CA LEU A 402 -34.85 -7.54 -29.43
C LEU A 402 -34.65 -6.36 -30.39
N GLY A 403 -33.40 -6.09 -30.79
CA GLY A 403 -33.01 -4.83 -31.42
C GLY A 403 -33.14 -3.65 -30.45
N ASN A 404 -32.70 -2.46 -30.88
CA ASN A 404 -32.69 -1.23 -30.08
C ASN A 404 -34.10 -0.74 -29.61
N VAL A 405 -35.18 -1.48 -29.87
CA VAL A 405 -36.55 -0.93 -29.91
C VAL A 405 -37.38 -1.20 -28.66
N ILE A 406 -37.02 -2.13 -27.76
CA ILE A 406 -37.94 -2.56 -26.66
C ILE A 406 -37.40 -2.31 -25.24
N TYR A 407 -36.16 -1.82 -25.08
CA TYR A 407 -35.66 -1.56 -23.74
C TYR A 407 -36.26 -0.27 -23.14
N THR A 408 -37.28 -0.42 -22.28
CA THR A 408 -38.08 0.72 -21.82
C THR A 408 -37.31 1.65 -20.86
N PRO A 409 -37.52 2.98 -20.96
CA PRO A 409 -37.02 3.94 -19.97
C PRO A 409 -37.33 3.56 -18.52
N THR A 410 -38.45 2.88 -18.29
CA THR A 410 -38.89 2.39 -16.97
C THR A 410 -37.96 1.34 -16.39
N ALA A 411 -37.58 0.33 -17.17
CA ALA A 411 -36.72 -0.74 -16.68
C ALA A 411 -35.29 -0.22 -16.39
N ASN A 412 -34.80 0.69 -17.23
CA ASN A 412 -33.56 1.43 -16.97
C ASN A 412 -33.66 2.26 -15.68
N ALA A 413 -34.79 2.89 -15.39
CA ALA A 413 -34.99 3.65 -14.15
C ALA A 413 -35.02 2.75 -12.90
N ILE A 414 -35.65 1.58 -12.97
CA ILE A 414 -35.68 0.61 -11.85
C ILE A 414 -34.26 0.11 -11.54
N TRP A 415 -33.47 -0.18 -12.57
CA TRP A 415 -32.08 -0.64 -12.37
C TRP A 415 -31.15 0.46 -11.91
N ALA A 416 -31.29 1.67 -12.47
CA ALA A 416 -30.62 2.86 -11.97
C ALA A 416 -30.85 3.01 -10.47
N TYR A 417 -32.10 2.83 -10.03
CA TYR A 417 -32.48 2.89 -8.63
C TYR A 417 -31.82 1.78 -7.80
N GLU A 418 -31.88 0.52 -8.25
CA GLU A 418 -31.26 -0.62 -7.55
C GLU A 418 -29.75 -0.42 -7.37
N ILE A 419 -29.03 -0.13 -8.46
CA ILE A 419 -27.57 0.08 -8.45
C ILE A 419 -27.22 1.22 -7.51
N THR A 420 -27.96 2.33 -7.57
CA THR A 420 -27.67 3.47 -6.70
C THR A 420 -27.94 3.15 -5.24
N MET A 421 -29.05 2.49 -4.91
CA MET A 421 -29.33 2.08 -3.53
C MET A 421 -28.21 1.18 -2.97
N LYS A 422 -27.72 0.25 -3.79
CA LYS A 422 -26.61 -0.63 -3.41
C LYS A 422 -25.30 0.14 -3.28
N SER A 423 -25.10 1.17 -4.10
CA SER A 423 -23.97 2.08 -4.07
C SER A 423 -23.97 3.01 -2.85
N LEU A 424 -25.11 3.55 -2.43
CA LEU A 424 -25.22 4.33 -1.18
C LEU A 424 -24.85 3.49 0.05
N GLN A 425 -25.11 2.18 0.02
CA GLN A 425 -24.64 1.26 1.05
C GLN A 425 -23.12 1.07 0.99
N ASN A 426 -22.50 1.10 -0.21
CA ASN A 426 -21.04 1.10 -0.37
C ASN A 426 -20.43 2.38 0.21
N ASP A 427 -20.99 3.55 -0.09
CA ASP A 427 -20.52 4.84 0.42
C ASP A 427 -20.48 4.87 1.95
N LYS A 428 -21.53 4.34 2.61
CA LYS A 428 -21.56 4.21 4.07
C LYS A 428 -20.41 3.35 4.61
N ARG A 429 -19.99 2.32 3.88
CA ARG A 429 -18.85 1.48 4.28
C ARG A 429 -17.52 2.16 3.99
N LEU A 430 -17.42 2.89 2.89
CA LEU A 430 -16.25 3.71 2.57
C LEU A 430 -16.02 4.81 3.61
N ILE A 431 -17.08 5.51 4.03
CA ILE A 431 -17.04 6.51 5.11
C ILE A 431 -16.47 5.88 6.38
N LYS A 432 -17.03 4.73 6.82
CA LYS A 432 -16.52 4.00 8.00
C LYS A 432 -15.06 3.57 7.85
N LEU A 433 -14.64 3.17 6.66
CA LEU A 433 -13.24 2.85 6.38
C LEU A 433 -12.36 4.09 6.59
N PHE A 434 -12.73 5.24 6.04
CA PHE A 434 -11.98 6.49 6.24
C PHE A 434 -11.98 6.96 7.70
N GLU A 435 -13.08 6.79 8.44
CA GLU A 435 -13.16 7.07 9.88
C GLU A 435 -12.22 6.14 10.67
N SER A 436 -12.18 4.85 10.34
CA SER A 436 -11.26 3.89 10.98
C SER A 436 -9.79 4.25 10.74
N ILE A 437 -9.46 4.84 9.58
CA ILE A 437 -8.12 5.37 9.29
C ILE A 437 -7.82 6.59 10.18
N SER A 438 -8.80 7.48 10.40
CA SER A 438 -8.64 8.61 11.33
C SER A 438 -8.35 8.12 12.74
N GLU A 439 -9.08 7.11 13.21
CA GLU A 439 -8.87 6.51 14.53
C GLU A 439 -7.49 5.87 14.66
N LEU A 440 -7.04 5.11 13.65
CA LEU A 440 -5.69 4.55 13.60
C LEU A 440 -4.60 5.62 13.67
N LEU A 441 -4.75 6.69 12.88
CA LEU A 441 -3.80 7.78 12.86
C LEU A 441 -3.76 8.52 14.21
N GLN A 442 -4.91 8.75 14.84
CA GLN A 442 -4.99 9.32 16.19
C GLN A 442 -4.33 8.41 17.24
N ALA A 443 -4.57 7.09 17.18
CA ALA A 443 -3.96 6.13 18.10
C ALA A 443 -2.43 6.13 17.98
N ARG A 444 -1.92 6.20 16.75
CA ARG A 444 -0.49 6.38 16.51
C ARG A 444 0.03 7.71 17.07
N LEU A 445 -0.70 8.81 16.91
CA LEU A 445 -0.26 10.11 17.48
C LEU A 445 -0.25 10.07 19.01
N MET A 446 -1.22 9.39 19.65
CA MET A 446 -1.20 9.13 21.09
C MET A 446 0.06 8.36 21.48
N ALA A 447 0.41 7.30 20.74
CA ALA A 447 1.64 6.55 20.98
C ALA A 447 2.90 7.42 20.85
N SER A 448 3.03 8.21 19.79
CA SER A 448 4.18 9.10 19.60
C SER A 448 4.26 10.22 20.66
N LYS A 449 3.11 10.69 21.17
CA LYS A 449 3.07 11.76 22.19
C LYS A 449 3.37 11.26 23.60
N TYR A 450 2.75 10.15 24.02
CA TYR A 450 2.81 9.66 25.39
C TYR A 450 3.92 8.63 25.63
N PHE A 451 4.34 7.93 24.58
CA PHE A 451 5.45 6.98 24.61
C PHE A 451 6.43 7.31 23.47
N PRO A 452 7.00 8.54 23.49
CA PRO A 452 7.87 9.02 22.44
C PRO A 452 9.12 8.15 22.36
N ASP A 453 9.53 7.84 21.14
CA ASP A 453 10.73 7.05 20.90
C ASP A 453 11.92 8.00 20.83
N VAL A 454 12.42 8.41 22.00
CA VAL A 454 13.50 9.40 22.10
C VAL A 454 14.75 8.77 22.71
N PRO A 455 15.94 9.25 22.32
CA PRO A 455 17.17 8.85 22.99
C PRO A 455 17.13 9.16 24.49
N GLY A 456 17.65 8.25 25.30
CA GLY A 456 17.68 8.41 26.77
C GLY A 456 16.34 8.23 27.46
N LYS A 457 15.32 7.67 26.79
CA LYS A 457 14.06 7.25 27.41
C LYS A 457 14.31 6.27 28.56
N SER A 458 13.39 6.23 29.53
CA SER A 458 13.53 5.32 30.67
C SER A 458 13.43 3.86 30.22
N TYR A 459 13.97 2.94 31.01
CA TYR A 459 13.87 1.51 30.73
C TYR A 459 12.39 1.08 30.61
N GLU A 460 11.50 1.67 31.42
CA GLU A 460 10.07 1.43 31.34
C GLU A 460 9.47 1.94 30.02
N ASP A 461 9.89 3.09 29.51
CA ASP A 461 9.46 3.58 28.19
C ASP A 461 9.88 2.65 27.08
N GLU A 462 11.08 2.09 27.18
CA GLU A 462 11.56 1.11 26.22
C GLU A 462 10.71 -0.16 26.23
N ILE A 463 10.41 -0.70 27.42
CA ILE A 463 9.51 -1.86 27.56
C ILE A 463 8.12 -1.55 27.00
N PHE A 464 7.49 -0.46 27.44
CA PHE A 464 6.16 -0.09 26.97
C PHE A 464 6.14 0.11 25.46
N LYS A 465 7.19 0.72 24.89
CA LYS A 465 7.28 0.89 23.44
C LYS A 465 7.41 -0.44 22.72
N ARG A 466 8.30 -1.34 23.16
CA ARG A 466 8.43 -2.68 22.57
C ARG A 466 7.10 -3.43 22.60
N LEU A 467 6.40 -3.39 23.73
CA LEU A 467 5.06 -3.99 23.88
C LEU A 467 3.96 -3.31 23.04
N LEU A 468 4.10 -2.02 22.71
CA LEU A 468 3.20 -1.31 21.80
C LEU A 468 3.51 -1.56 20.32
N VAL A 469 4.76 -1.89 19.97
CA VAL A 469 5.25 -1.98 18.57
C VAL A 469 5.33 -3.43 18.07
N GLU A 470 5.87 -4.37 18.87
CA GLU A 470 6.05 -5.78 18.50
C GLU A 470 4.72 -6.46 18.14
N ASP A 471 3.63 -6.07 18.78
CA ASP A 471 2.30 -6.62 18.46
C ASP A 471 1.71 -6.09 17.16
N TYR A 472 2.21 -4.99 16.60
CA TYR A 472 1.54 -4.33 15.48
C TYR A 472 2.39 -4.25 14.22
N ASP A 473 3.66 -3.86 14.27
CA ASP A 473 4.43 -3.81 13.00
C ASP A 473 4.73 -5.23 12.46
N ASP A 474 5.01 -6.21 13.34
CA ASP A 474 5.31 -7.59 12.93
C ASP A 474 4.06 -8.45 12.66
N GLN A 475 2.97 -8.29 13.44
CA GLN A 475 1.69 -8.98 13.12
C GLN A 475 0.99 -8.38 11.88
N ILE A 476 1.49 -7.24 11.39
CA ILE A 476 1.14 -6.65 10.10
C ILE A 476 2.17 -7.11 9.04
N GLY A 477 2.50 -8.42 9.00
CA GLY A 477 3.13 -9.06 7.83
C GLY A 477 2.40 -8.84 6.48
N ILE A 478 1.32 -8.07 6.49
CA ILE A 478 0.73 -7.28 5.42
C ILE A 478 1.61 -6.01 5.24
N SER A 479 2.62 -6.04 4.37
CA SER A 479 3.38 -4.84 4.03
C SER A 479 2.43 -3.67 3.80
N TRP A 480 2.80 -2.44 4.18
CA TRP A 480 2.02 -1.23 3.89
C TRP A 480 1.63 -1.14 2.40
N LEU A 481 2.35 -1.85 1.52
CA LEU A 481 1.95 -2.11 0.16
C LEU A 481 0.61 -2.79 0.03
N GLN A 482 0.34 -3.89 0.75
CA GLN A 482 -1.01 -4.47 0.75
C GLN A 482 -2.04 -3.42 1.17
N LYS A 483 -1.76 -2.56 2.16
CA LYS A 483 -2.69 -1.48 2.54
C LYS A 483 -2.86 -0.40 1.47
N ILE A 484 -1.81 -0.04 0.74
CA ILE A 484 -1.89 0.91 -0.39
C ILE A 484 -2.60 0.26 -1.57
N LEU A 485 -2.22 -0.95 -1.96
CA LEU A 485 -2.87 -1.72 -3.01
C LEU A 485 -4.35 -2.01 -2.67
N PHE A 486 -4.72 -2.17 -1.40
CA PHE A 486 -6.13 -2.38 -1.01
C PHE A 486 -6.93 -1.09 -0.84
N MET A 487 -6.31 0.03 -0.42
CA MET A 487 -6.99 1.34 -0.37
C MET A 487 -7.26 1.92 -1.76
N PHE A 488 -6.62 1.40 -2.80
CA PHE A 488 -6.71 1.88 -4.16
C PHE A 488 -7.12 0.75 -5.09
#